data_AF-A0A934CYN1-F1
#
_entry.id   AF-A0A934CYN1-F1
#
_cell.length_a   1.000
_cell.length_b   1.000
_cell.length_c   1.000
_cell.angle_alpha   90.00
_cell.angle_beta   90.00
_cell.angle_gamma   90.00
#
_symmetry.space_group_name_H-M   'P 1'
#
loop_
_entity.id
_entity.type
_entity.pdbx_description
1 polymer ?
#
loop_
_entity_poly.entity_id
_entity_poly.type
_entity_poly.pdbx_seq_one_letter_code
_entity_poly.pdbx_strand_id
1 'polypeptide(L)'
;MSAKTLDIHSTINDFIKQDVRRAAVFERLGIDCCCGGQKTLAEACAGKGLDPRNVLSQIYEDQPSQEIPKTGTDLRDATLTELADHVEQTHHVHEKQAMPRLADLIEKVMGRHGNAHQELKALKTAFDALRSDMEQHMMKEEKILFPMIRKLDADVTGEFHCGPISSPIRVMLMEHDRADGLLKEIRRLTADYAVPGDACQSYRTMLDELKAFEADLRLHMHKENEYLFPRTLEEAGAK
;
A
#
# COMPACT_ATOMS: atom_id res chain seq x y z
N MET A 1 -7.01 -26.33 -10.51
CA MET A 1 -7.83 -26.16 -11.72
C MET A 1 -7.13 -25.16 -12.62
N SER A 2 -7.10 -25.38 -13.94
CA SER A 2 -6.45 -24.43 -14.87
C SER A 2 -7.16 -23.07 -14.79
N ALA A 3 -6.42 -22.00 -14.50
CA ALA A 3 -6.99 -20.67 -14.44
C ALA A 3 -7.58 -20.31 -15.82
N LYS A 4 -8.82 -19.85 -15.84
CA LYS A 4 -9.51 -19.42 -17.07
C LYS A 4 -8.78 -18.21 -17.64
N THR A 5 -8.40 -18.25 -18.91
CA THR A 5 -7.85 -17.09 -19.61
C THR A 5 -8.93 -16.02 -19.71
N LEU A 6 -8.65 -14.82 -19.19
CA LEU A 6 -9.58 -13.70 -19.26
C LEU A 6 -9.34 -12.92 -20.55
N ASP A 7 -10.41 -12.34 -21.08
CA ASP A 7 -10.43 -11.60 -22.33
C ASP A 7 -11.27 -10.32 -22.20
N ILE A 8 -11.43 -9.57 -23.29
CA ILE A 8 -12.19 -8.32 -23.29
C ILE A 8 -13.69 -8.48 -22.91
N HIS A 9 -14.21 -9.71 -22.91
CA HIS A 9 -15.58 -10.04 -22.54
C HIS A 9 -15.70 -10.51 -21.07
N SER A 10 -14.58 -10.65 -20.38
CA SER A 10 -14.55 -10.96 -18.95
C SER A 10 -14.88 -9.72 -18.12
N THR A 11 -15.52 -9.90 -16.96
CA THR A 11 -15.92 -8.77 -16.09
C THR A 11 -14.72 -8.19 -15.35
N ILE A 12 -14.77 -6.91 -14.98
CA ILE A 12 -13.73 -6.29 -14.15
C ILE A 12 -13.52 -7.09 -12.85
N ASN A 13 -14.59 -7.64 -12.26
CA ASN A 13 -14.50 -8.53 -11.11
C ASN A 13 -13.75 -9.84 -11.40
N ASP A 14 -13.87 -10.42 -12.60
CA ASP A 14 -13.11 -11.62 -12.95
C ASP A 14 -11.61 -11.32 -13.00
N PHE A 15 -11.23 -10.15 -13.54
CA PHE A 15 -9.84 -9.70 -13.55
C PHE A 15 -9.29 -9.50 -12.14
N ILE A 16 -10.04 -8.83 -11.27
CA ILE A 16 -9.65 -8.57 -9.87
C ILE A 16 -9.61 -9.87 -9.06
N LYS A 17 -10.57 -10.79 -9.26
CA LYS A 17 -10.58 -12.10 -8.59
C LYS A 17 -9.39 -12.96 -8.96
N GLN A 18 -8.90 -12.86 -10.19
CA GLN A 18 -7.72 -13.60 -10.62
C GLN A 18 -6.42 -12.97 -10.12
N ASP A 19 -6.36 -11.63 -10.07
CA ASP A 19 -5.21 -10.90 -9.55
C ASP A 19 -5.67 -9.52 -9.06
N VAL A 20 -5.74 -9.38 -7.74
CA VAL A 20 -6.22 -8.15 -7.08
C VAL A 20 -5.38 -6.93 -7.44
N ARG A 21 -4.12 -7.12 -7.84
CA ARG A 21 -3.22 -6.02 -8.27
C ARG A 21 -3.71 -5.33 -9.54
N ARG A 22 -4.56 -6.00 -10.33
CA ARG A 22 -5.16 -5.41 -11.54
C ARG A 22 -6.14 -4.30 -11.22
N ALA A 23 -6.67 -4.24 -9.99
CA ALA A 23 -7.46 -3.11 -9.53
C ALA A 23 -6.70 -1.77 -9.68
N ALA A 24 -5.39 -1.76 -9.38
CA ALA A 24 -4.55 -0.57 -9.53
C ALA A 24 -4.41 -0.12 -11.00
N VAL A 25 -4.41 -1.07 -11.94
CA VAL A 25 -4.41 -0.76 -13.39
C VAL A 25 -5.74 -0.14 -13.80
N PHE A 26 -6.85 -0.69 -13.32
CA PHE A 26 -8.18 -0.14 -13.58
C PHE A 26 -8.37 1.26 -12.97
N GLU A 27 -7.93 1.48 -11.74
CA GLU A 27 -7.98 2.79 -11.09
C GLU A 27 -7.16 3.84 -11.85
N ARG A 28 -5.95 3.48 -12.30
CA ARG A 28 -5.10 4.37 -13.11
C ARG A 28 -5.77 4.76 -14.44
N LEU A 29 -6.56 3.86 -15.01
CA LEU A 29 -7.34 4.08 -16.23
C LEU A 29 -8.70 4.72 -15.95
N GLY A 30 -9.01 5.04 -14.69
CA GLY A 30 -10.27 5.64 -14.26
C GLY A 30 -11.48 4.72 -14.45
N ILE A 31 -11.26 3.40 -14.45
CA ILE A 31 -12.29 2.35 -14.52
C ILE A 31 -12.73 2.00 -13.09
N ASP A 32 -13.98 2.31 -12.77
CA ASP A 32 -14.56 2.09 -11.44
C ASP A 32 -14.81 0.60 -11.17
N CYS A 33 -14.07 0.06 -10.19
CA CYS A 33 -14.12 -1.33 -9.77
C CYS A 33 -15.20 -1.59 -8.69
N CYS A 34 -15.63 -0.56 -7.96
CA CYS A 34 -16.49 -0.69 -6.79
C CYS A 34 -17.99 -0.74 -7.18
N CYS A 35 -18.41 0.15 -8.09
CA CYS A 35 -19.80 0.19 -8.57
C CYS A 35 -19.99 -0.46 -9.95
N GLY A 36 -18.89 -0.69 -10.68
CA GLY A 36 -18.88 -1.15 -12.08
C GLY A 36 -18.42 -2.59 -12.30
N GLY A 37 -18.14 -3.36 -11.23
CA GLY A 37 -17.45 -4.66 -11.31
C GLY A 37 -18.10 -5.74 -12.17
N GLN A 38 -19.40 -5.64 -12.49
CA GLN A 38 -20.10 -6.57 -13.39
C GLN A 38 -19.98 -6.22 -14.88
N LYS A 39 -19.51 -5.02 -15.22
CA LYS A 39 -19.25 -4.64 -16.61
C LYS A 39 -18.06 -5.41 -17.14
N THR A 40 -18.13 -5.79 -18.41
CA THR A 40 -16.99 -6.35 -19.14
C THR A 40 -15.90 -5.31 -19.34
N LEU A 41 -14.67 -5.77 -19.57
CA LEU A 41 -13.56 -4.87 -19.89
C LEU A 41 -13.89 -3.99 -21.11
N ALA A 42 -14.54 -4.56 -22.13
CA ALA A 42 -14.97 -3.83 -23.32
C ALA A 42 -15.97 -2.70 -22.98
N GLU A 43 -16.96 -2.97 -22.14
CA GLU A 43 -17.96 -1.97 -21.73
C GLU A 43 -17.35 -0.87 -20.85
N ALA A 44 -16.46 -1.23 -19.94
CA ALA A 44 -15.74 -0.28 -19.09
C ALA A 44 -14.84 0.66 -19.91
N CYS A 45 -14.17 0.11 -20.94
CA CYS A 45 -13.32 0.89 -21.85
C CYS A 45 -14.14 1.79 -22.80
N ALA A 46 -15.28 1.30 -23.29
CA ALA A 46 -16.16 2.06 -24.18
C ALA A 46 -16.66 3.36 -23.52
N GLY A 47 -16.99 3.33 -22.23
CA GLY A 47 -17.40 4.51 -21.46
C GLY A 47 -16.30 5.56 -21.25
N LYS A 48 -15.04 5.23 -21.58
CA LYS A 48 -13.85 6.07 -21.37
C LYS A 48 -13.07 6.36 -22.65
N GLY A 49 -13.52 5.86 -23.81
CA GLY A 49 -12.81 6.00 -25.08
C GLY A 49 -11.48 5.23 -25.13
N LEU A 50 -11.33 4.19 -24.33
CA LEU A 50 -10.13 3.34 -24.27
C LEU A 50 -10.29 2.15 -25.24
N ASP A 51 -9.18 1.68 -25.83
CA ASP A 51 -9.18 0.44 -26.61
C ASP A 51 -9.09 -0.77 -25.67
N PRO A 52 -10.12 -1.65 -25.61
CA PRO A 52 -10.16 -2.79 -24.71
C PRO A 52 -8.98 -3.76 -24.89
N ARG A 53 -8.44 -3.88 -26.11
CA ARG A 53 -7.31 -4.79 -26.40
C ARG A 53 -6.00 -4.23 -25.86
N ASN A 54 -5.80 -2.92 -25.95
CA ASN A 54 -4.62 -2.26 -25.38
C ASN A 54 -4.67 -2.29 -23.85
N VAL A 55 -5.84 -2.07 -23.26
CA VAL A 55 -6.02 -2.20 -21.81
C VAL A 55 -5.77 -3.63 -21.35
N LEU A 56 -6.27 -4.63 -22.10
CA LEU A 56 -5.97 -6.04 -21.83
C LEU A 56 -4.45 -6.30 -21.88
N SER A 57 -3.74 -5.76 -22.88
CA SER A 57 -2.27 -5.86 -22.94
C SER A 57 -1.61 -5.23 -21.73
N GLN A 58 -2.01 -4.02 -21.32
CA GLN A 58 -1.46 -3.35 -20.13
C GLN A 58 -1.71 -4.13 -18.85
N ILE A 59 -2.88 -4.76 -18.69
CA ILE A 59 -3.18 -5.63 -17.54
C ILE A 59 -2.20 -6.81 -17.44
N TYR A 60 -1.67 -7.28 -18.57
CA TYR A 60 -0.70 -8.37 -18.63
C TYR A 60 0.77 -7.90 -18.70
N GLU A 61 1.04 -6.70 -19.24
CA GLU A 61 2.38 -6.10 -19.41
C GLU A 61 2.86 -5.32 -18.19
N ASP A 62 1.95 -4.73 -17.41
CA ASP A 62 2.27 -3.97 -16.18
C ASP A 62 2.63 -4.90 -14.99
N GLN A 63 2.97 -6.15 -15.29
CA GLN A 63 3.78 -6.99 -14.43
C GLN A 63 5.25 -6.62 -14.66
N PRO A 64 5.91 -5.85 -13.78
CA PRO A 64 7.36 -5.79 -13.83
C PRO A 64 7.87 -7.22 -13.73
N SER A 65 8.75 -7.58 -14.66
CA SER A 65 9.55 -8.80 -14.64
C SER A 65 10.49 -8.76 -13.43
N GLN A 66 9.92 -8.94 -12.26
CA GLN A 66 10.56 -9.58 -11.13
C GLN A 66 9.95 -10.96 -11.09
N GLU A 67 10.79 -11.98 -11.17
CA GLU A 67 10.39 -13.34 -10.84
C GLU A 67 9.77 -13.30 -9.43
N ILE A 68 8.44 -13.24 -9.37
CA ILE A 68 7.68 -13.58 -8.18
C ILE A 68 8.07 -15.05 -7.94
N PRO A 69 8.73 -15.39 -6.81
CA PRO A 69 8.86 -16.79 -6.45
C PRO A 69 7.46 -17.39 -6.55
N LYS A 70 7.32 -18.55 -7.20
CA LYS A 70 6.05 -19.30 -7.20
C LYS A 70 5.71 -19.70 -5.77
N THR A 71 5.18 -18.77 -5.00
CA THR A 71 4.50 -18.94 -3.73
C THR A 71 3.18 -18.20 -3.86
N GLY A 72 2.40 -18.61 -4.85
CA GLY A 72 0.96 -18.42 -4.85
C GLY A 72 0.36 -19.35 -3.80
N THR A 73 0.67 -19.06 -2.54
CA THR A 73 -0.23 -19.34 -1.43
C THR A 73 -1.03 -18.04 -1.33
N ASP A 74 -2.34 -18.11 -1.56
CA ASP A 74 -3.23 -16.96 -1.46
C ASP A 74 -2.94 -16.25 -0.11
N LEU A 75 -2.93 -14.92 0.00
CA LEU A 75 -2.73 -14.25 1.31
C LEU A 75 -3.74 -14.74 2.37
N ARG A 76 -4.85 -15.32 1.89
CA ARG A 76 -5.88 -16.02 2.66
C ARG A 76 -5.45 -17.36 3.23
N ASP A 77 -4.53 -18.05 2.54
CA ASP A 77 -4.02 -19.37 2.89
C ASP A 77 -2.69 -19.30 3.67
N ALA A 78 -2.00 -18.15 3.65
CA ALA A 78 -0.76 -17.93 4.41
C ALA A 78 -1.03 -17.96 5.93
N THR A 79 -0.08 -18.42 6.75
CA THR A 79 -0.21 -18.36 8.22
C THR A 79 -0.07 -16.94 8.76
N LEU A 80 -0.40 -16.71 10.04
CA LEU A 80 -0.22 -15.38 10.63
C LEU A 80 1.27 -14.99 10.69
N THR A 81 2.16 -15.95 10.93
CA THR A 81 3.62 -15.75 10.87
C THR A 81 4.06 -15.34 9.47
N GLU A 82 3.61 -16.04 8.44
CA GLU A 82 3.98 -15.72 7.06
C GLU A 82 3.51 -14.33 6.65
N LEU A 83 2.31 -13.92 7.08
CA LEU A 83 1.80 -12.57 6.81
C LEU A 83 2.62 -11.48 7.53
N ALA A 84 2.91 -11.66 8.83
CA ALA A 84 3.73 -10.71 9.59
C ALA A 84 5.15 -10.60 9.03
N ASP A 85 5.77 -11.74 8.69
CA ASP A 85 7.09 -11.79 8.08
C ASP A 85 7.10 -11.13 6.70
N HIS A 86 6.05 -11.34 5.90
CA HIS A 86 5.91 -10.68 4.60
C HIS A 86 5.85 -9.16 4.76
N VAL A 87 5.04 -8.64 5.67
CA VAL A 87 4.93 -7.19 5.92
C VAL A 87 6.28 -6.62 6.36
N GLU A 88 6.92 -7.23 7.34
CA GLU A 88 8.22 -6.79 7.86
C GLU A 88 9.32 -6.82 6.79
N GLN A 89 9.42 -7.90 6.01
CA GLN A 89 10.50 -8.10 5.04
C GLN A 89 10.32 -7.36 3.72
N THR A 90 9.10 -6.89 3.41
CA THR A 90 8.82 -6.15 2.18
C THR A 90 8.56 -4.68 2.45
N HIS A 91 7.48 -4.36 3.15
CA HIS A 91 7.01 -3.00 3.35
C HIS A 91 7.89 -2.24 4.35
N HIS A 92 8.13 -2.79 5.55
CA HIS A 92 8.95 -2.07 6.54
C HIS A 92 10.38 -1.85 6.06
N VAL A 93 10.97 -2.84 5.38
CA VAL A 93 12.30 -2.68 4.76
C VAL A 93 12.30 -1.55 3.74
N HIS A 94 11.30 -1.50 2.84
CA HIS A 94 11.19 -0.45 1.84
C HIS A 94 10.98 0.93 2.49
N GLU A 95 10.03 1.06 3.42
CA GLU A 95 9.69 2.31 4.09
C GLU A 95 10.88 2.88 4.88
N LYS A 96 11.57 2.05 5.66
CA LYS A 96 12.78 2.46 6.41
C LYS A 96 13.91 2.95 5.50
N GLN A 97 13.99 2.45 4.28
CA GLN A 97 14.95 2.91 3.29
C GLN A 97 14.48 4.19 2.56
N ALA A 98 13.20 4.28 2.24
CA ALA A 98 12.61 5.38 1.49
C ALA A 98 12.50 6.67 2.31
N MET A 99 12.04 6.59 3.55
CA MET A 99 11.80 7.75 4.41
C MET A 99 13.02 8.69 4.59
N PRO A 100 14.25 8.21 4.90
CA PRO A 100 15.40 9.11 5.02
C PRO A 100 15.78 9.75 3.67
N ARG A 101 15.71 9.01 2.56
CA ARG A 101 15.99 9.56 1.23
C ARG A 101 14.99 10.65 0.83
N LEU A 102 13.71 10.40 1.10
CA LEU A 102 12.64 11.36 0.84
C LEU A 102 12.80 12.62 1.69
N ALA A 103 13.18 12.49 2.96
CA ALA A 103 13.47 13.64 3.81
C ALA A 103 14.58 14.52 3.22
N ASP A 104 15.69 13.90 2.78
CA ASP A 104 16.80 14.61 2.13
C ASP A 104 16.38 15.28 0.81
N LEU A 105 15.55 14.60 0.01
CA LEU A 105 15.03 15.15 -1.25
C LEU A 105 14.10 16.34 -1.01
N ILE A 106 13.20 16.25 -0.03
CA ILE A 106 12.29 17.34 0.33
C ILE A 106 13.08 18.57 0.78
N GLU A 107 14.07 18.39 1.65
CA GLU A 107 14.95 19.48 2.10
C GLU A 107 15.71 20.13 0.92
N LYS A 108 16.25 19.29 0.03
CA LYS A 108 16.97 19.76 -1.16
C LYS A 108 16.07 20.56 -2.11
N VAL A 109 14.86 20.08 -2.36
CA VAL A 109 13.88 20.75 -3.23
C VAL A 109 13.41 22.04 -2.58
N MET A 110 13.14 22.04 -1.27
CA MET A 110 12.82 23.25 -0.51
C MET A 110 13.92 24.30 -0.55
N GLY A 111 15.19 23.91 -0.39
CA GLY A 111 16.32 24.85 -0.43
C GLY A 111 16.43 25.60 -1.77
N ARG A 112 16.01 24.96 -2.87
CA ARG A 112 16.04 25.57 -4.22
C ARG A 112 14.73 26.26 -4.61
N HIS A 113 13.59 25.66 -4.30
CA HIS A 113 12.27 26.04 -4.83
C HIS A 113 11.36 26.69 -3.78
N GLY A 114 11.70 26.66 -2.49
CA GLY A 114 10.80 27.05 -1.39
C GLY A 114 10.35 28.52 -1.37
N ASN A 115 11.02 29.41 -2.11
CA ASN A 115 10.55 30.79 -2.30
C ASN A 115 9.40 30.90 -3.31
N ALA A 116 9.44 30.09 -4.38
CA ALA A 116 8.42 30.05 -5.43
C ALA A 116 7.29 29.07 -5.09
N HIS A 117 7.59 28.03 -4.31
CA HIS A 117 6.69 26.95 -3.93
C HIS A 117 6.53 26.90 -2.41
N GLN A 118 5.62 27.73 -1.89
CA GLN A 118 5.40 27.85 -0.44
C GLN A 118 4.76 26.59 0.16
N GLU A 119 4.04 25.81 -0.65
CA GLU A 119 3.44 24.53 -0.30
C GLU A 119 4.48 23.50 0.17
N LEU A 120 5.74 23.62 -0.27
CA LEU A 120 6.81 22.69 0.10
C LEU A 120 7.10 22.69 1.61
N LYS A 121 6.89 23.84 2.29
CA LYS A 121 7.04 23.91 3.75
C LYS A 121 6.00 23.06 4.47
N ALA A 122 4.74 23.15 4.03
CA ALA A 122 3.66 22.33 4.56
C ALA A 122 3.86 20.85 4.21
N LEU A 123 4.33 20.56 3.00
CA LEU A 123 4.67 19.20 2.56
C LEU A 123 5.70 18.56 3.49
N LYS A 124 6.78 19.29 3.80
CA LYS A 124 7.80 18.83 4.74
C LYS A 124 7.22 18.58 6.12
N THR A 125 6.42 19.49 6.65
CA THR A 125 5.79 19.29 7.97
C THR A 125 4.91 18.04 8.00
N ALA A 126 4.09 17.82 6.96
CA ALA A 126 3.26 16.63 6.86
C ALA A 126 4.09 15.35 6.73
N PHE A 127 5.15 15.37 5.91
CA PHE A 127 6.04 14.24 5.72
C PHE A 127 6.86 13.89 6.97
N ASP A 128 7.40 14.89 7.66
CA ASP A 128 8.15 14.67 8.91
C ASP A 128 7.26 14.06 9.99
N ALA A 129 6.00 14.50 10.09
CA ALA A 129 5.01 13.91 10.98
C ALA A 129 4.73 12.45 10.61
N LEU A 130 4.48 12.17 9.31
CA LEU A 130 4.23 10.82 8.82
C LEU A 130 5.42 9.90 9.11
N ARG A 131 6.64 10.36 8.82
CA ARG A 131 7.86 9.60 9.10
C ARG A 131 7.99 9.27 10.58
N SER A 132 7.85 10.28 11.46
CA SER A 132 7.97 10.06 12.90
C SER A 132 6.93 9.07 13.41
N ASP A 133 5.69 9.18 12.94
CA ASP A 133 4.61 8.28 13.32
C ASP A 133 4.90 6.86 12.83
N MET A 134 5.30 6.67 11.57
CA MET A 134 5.57 5.36 10.98
C MET A 134 6.81 4.67 11.55
N GLU A 135 7.87 5.41 11.90
CA GLU A 135 9.05 4.85 12.57
C GLU A 135 8.69 4.26 13.94
N GLN A 136 7.85 4.97 14.71
CA GLN A 136 7.38 4.49 16.01
C GLN A 136 6.37 3.34 15.86
N HIS A 137 5.50 3.42 14.86
CA HIS A 137 4.52 2.41 14.51
C HIS A 137 5.19 1.07 14.20
N MET A 138 6.04 1.01 13.17
CA MET A 138 6.76 -0.21 12.78
C MET A 138 7.60 -0.79 13.93
N MET A 139 8.18 0.07 14.78
CA MET A 139 8.92 -0.40 15.96
C MET A 139 8.02 -1.19 16.91
N LYS A 140 6.81 -0.71 17.19
CA LYS A 140 5.86 -1.42 18.07
C LYS A 140 5.42 -2.73 17.44
N GLU A 141 5.25 -2.76 16.13
CA GLU A 141 4.91 -3.99 15.43
C GLU A 141 6.01 -5.02 15.51
N GLU A 142 7.21 -4.67 15.07
CA GLU A 142 8.35 -5.58 15.00
C GLU A 142 8.82 -6.07 16.37
N LYS A 143 8.74 -5.21 17.39
CA LYS A 143 9.25 -5.53 18.74
C LYS A 143 8.19 -6.14 19.64
N ILE A 144 6.91 -5.85 19.41
CA ILE A 144 5.82 -6.26 20.29
C ILE A 144 4.80 -7.07 19.50
N LEU A 145 4.03 -6.44 18.59
CA LEU A 145 2.85 -7.08 18.01
C LEU A 145 3.18 -8.32 17.17
N PHE A 146 4.10 -8.23 16.20
CA PHE A 146 4.45 -9.36 15.34
C PHE A 146 5.04 -10.53 16.14
N PRO A 147 5.96 -10.34 17.12
CA PRO A 147 6.35 -11.41 18.03
C PRO A 147 5.17 -12.06 18.79
N MET A 148 4.15 -11.29 19.17
CA MET A 148 2.93 -11.84 19.78
C MET A 148 2.14 -12.69 18.79
N ILE A 149 1.95 -12.18 17.57
CA ILE A 149 1.26 -12.87 16.48
C ILE A 149 1.94 -14.20 16.14
N ARG A 150 3.27 -14.22 16.00
CA ARG A 150 4.03 -15.45 15.71
C ARG A 150 3.88 -16.51 16.80
N LYS A 151 3.85 -16.09 18.08
CA LYS A 151 3.61 -17.00 19.20
C LYS A 151 2.18 -17.55 19.21
N LEU A 152 1.21 -16.71 18.85
CA LEU A 152 -0.18 -17.14 18.69
C LEU A 152 -0.29 -18.20 17.58
N ASP A 153 0.30 -17.96 16.41
CA ASP A 153 0.32 -18.87 15.26
C ASP A 153 0.98 -20.23 15.61
N ALA A 154 2.01 -20.22 16.45
CA ALA A 154 2.74 -21.41 16.89
C ALA A 154 2.09 -22.17 18.07
N ASP A 155 0.87 -21.81 18.49
CA ASP A 155 0.18 -22.36 19.67
C ASP A 155 1.00 -22.27 20.98
N VAL A 156 1.95 -21.33 21.06
CA VAL A 156 2.78 -21.18 22.26
C VAL A 156 1.99 -20.37 23.29
N THR A 157 1.42 -21.07 24.27
CA THR A 157 0.78 -20.45 25.43
C THR A 157 1.83 -19.81 26.32
N GLY A 158 1.79 -18.48 26.45
CA GLY A 158 2.61 -17.73 27.40
C GLY A 158 1.87 -16.46 27.81
N GLU A 159 2.04 -16.04 29.06
CA GLU A 159 1.49 -14.75 29.51
C GLU A 159 2.14 -13.62 28.71
N PHE A 160 1.36 -12.96 27.87
CA PHE A 160 1.75 -11.66 27.37
C PHE A 160 1.59 -10.65 28.50
N HIS A 161 2.71 -10.12 28.99
CA HIS A 161 2.72 -9.08 30.02
C HIS A 161 1.98 -7.78 29.61
N CYS A 162 1.55 -7.67 28.36
CA CYS A 162 0.97 -6.46 27.75
C CYS A 162 -0.56 -6.47 27.65
N GLY A 163 -1.26 -7.43 28.26
CA GLY A 163 -2.72 -7.55 28.15
C GLY A 163 -3.17 -8.22 26.83
N PRO A 164 -4.46 -8.15 26.46
CA PRO A 164 -4.98 -8.85 25.30
C PRO A 164 -4.43 -8.25 24.00
N ILE A 165 -4.11 -9.11 23.01
CA ILE A 165 -3.57 -8.72 21.69
C ILE A 165 -4.48 -7.75 20.92
N SER A 166 -5.77 -7.68 21.25
CA SER A 166 -6.69 -6.70 20.69
C SER A 166 -6.33 -5.24 21.05
N SER A 167 -5.63 -5.03 22.17
CA SER A 167 -5.22 -3.69 22.61
C SER A 167 -4.16 -3.07 21.70
N PRO A 168 -3.01 -3.72 21.41
CA PRO A 168 -2.04 -3.18 20.46
C PRO A 168 -2.60 -3.08 19.04
N ILE A 169 -3.41 -4.04 18.56
CA ILE A 169 -4.06 -3.96 17.24
C ILE A 169 -4.91 -2.70 17.11
N ARG A 170 -5.72 -2.36 18.12
CA ARG A 170 -6.52 -1.14 18.11
C ARG A 170 -5.67 0.13 17.99
N VAL A 171 -4.49 0.15 18.62
CA VAL A 171 -3.56 1.28 18.51
C VAL A 171 -2.99 1.37 17.09
N MET A 172 -2.61 0.25 16.46
CA MET A 172 -2.10 0.24 15.08
C MET A 172 -3.15 0.79 14.10
N LEU A 173 -4.41 0.35 14.22
CA LEU A 173 -5.52 0.85 13.39
C LEU A 173 -5.74 2.38 13.52
N MET A 174 -5.67 2.91 14.75
CA MET A 174 -5.76 4.37 14.97
C MET A 174 -4.60 5.14 14.32
N GLU A 175 -3.42 4.54 14.28
CA GLU A 175 -2.24 5.12 13.65
C GLU A 175 -2.31 5.04 12.12
N HIS A 176 -2.88 3.97 11.57
CA HIS A 176 -3.20 3.86 10.14
C HIS A 176 -4.16 4.96 9.68
N ASP A 177 -5.23 5.23 10.45
CA ASP A 177 -6.16 6.32 10.12
C ASP A 177 -5.44 7.68 10.07
N ARG A 178 -4.50 7.91 11.00
CA ARG A 178 -3.69 9.12 11.02
C ARG A 178 -2.71 9.18 9.85
N ALA A 179 -2.04 8.07 9.53
CA ALA A 179 -1.13 7.96 8.40
C ALA A 179 -1.86 8.23 7.07
N ASP A 180 -3.05 7.67 6.89
CA ASP A 180 -3.91 7.94 5.73
C ASP A 180 -4.28 9.43 5.61
N GLY A 181 -4.60 10.09 6.74
CA GLY A 181 -4.83 11.53 6.78
C GLY A 181 -3.63 12.35 6.30
N LEU A 182 -2.41 11.99 6.75
CA LEU A 182 -1.17 12.66 6.34
C LEU A 182 -0.84 12.39 4.86
N LEU A 183 -1.06 11.17 4.36
CA LEU A 183 -0.90 10.83 2.94
C LEU A 183 -1.84 11.64 2.05
N LYS A 184 -3.12 11.77 2.44
CA LYS A 184 -4.10 12.61 1.74
C LYS A 184 -3.65 14.08 1.70
N GLU A 185 -3.12 14.60 2.80
CA GLU A 185 -2.60 15.98 2.85
C GLU A 185 -1.36 16.16 1.96
N ILE A 186 -0.42 15.21 1.98
CA ILE A 186 0.74 15.19 1.08
C ILE A 186 0.29 15.21 -0.38
N ARG A 187 -0.64 14.33 -0.76
CA ARG A 187 -1.19 14.27 -2.12
C ARG A 187 -1.89 15.57 -2.52
N ARG A 188 -2.62 16.21 -1.59
CA ARG A 188 -3.25 17.51 -1.83
C ARG A 188 -2.21 18.61 -2.06
N LEU A 189 -1.17 18.67 -1.24
CA LEU A 189 -0.10 19.66 -1.31
C LEU A 189 0.74 19.52 -2.58
N THR A 190 0.88 18.31 -3.11
CA THR A 190 1.58 18.04 -4.38
C THR A 190 0.66 18.12 -5.61
N ALA A 191 -0.60 18.53 -5.44
CA ALA A 191 -1.61 18.54 -6.49
C ALA A 191 -1.69 17.21 -7.26
N ASP A 192 -1.84 16.12 -6.51
CA ASP A 192 -1.82 14.73 -7.02
C ASP A 192 -0.49 14.34 -7.68
N TYR A 193 0.62 14.78 -7.07
CA TYR A 193 1.98 14.61 -7.59
C TYR A 193 2.20 15.23 -8.99
N ALA A 194 1.46 16.28 -9.31
CA ALA A 194 1.64 17.00 -10.56
C ALA A 194 2.98 17.74 -10.59
N VAL A 195 3.70 17.63 -11.69
CA VAL A 195 5.01 18.26 -11.85
C VAL A 195 4.84 19.73 -12.30
N PRO A 196 5.32 20.73 -11.53
CA PRO A 196 5.24 22.12 -11.96
C PRO A 196 6.18 22.43 -13.14
N GLY A 197 5.87 23.49 -13.89
CA GLY A 197 6.57 23.84 -15.13
C GLY A 197 8.05 24.18 -14.94
N ASP A 198 8.42 24.69 -13.77
CA ASP A 198 9.78 25.06 -13.38
C ASP A 198 10.49 23.96 -12.56
N ALA A 199 9.90 22.77 -12.45
CA ALA A 199 10.46 21.64 -11.71
C ALA A 199 11.82 21.19 -12.27
N CYS A 200 12.86 21.25 -11.44
CA CYS A 200 14.13 20.60 -11.72
C CYS A 200 14.05 19.08 -11.56
N GLN A 201 15.10 18.35 -11.96
CA GLN A 201 15.13 16.90 -11.87
C GLN A 201 14.91 16.37 -10.44
N SER A 202 15.48 17.01 -9.42
CA SER A 202 15.27 16.58 -8.03
C SER A 202 13.84 16.78 -7.54
N TYR A 203 13.12 17.79 -8.05
CA TYR A 203 11.69 17.97 -7.75
C TYR A 203 10.89 16.80 -8.35
N ARG A 204 11.15 16.46 -9.62
CA ARG A 204 10.50 15.31 -10.30
C ARG A 204 10.72 14.02 -9.53
N THR A 205 11.98 13.73 -9.19
CA THR A 205 12.33 12.55 -8.38
C THR A 205 11.63 12.54 -7.02
N MET A 206 11.55 13.68 -6.32
CA MET A 206 10.82 13.78 -5.05
C MET A 206 9.33 13.41 -5.21
N LEU A 207 8.67 13.92 -6.26
CA LEU A 207 7.25 13.60 -6.51
C LEU A 207 7.04 12.12 -6.86
N ASP A 208 7.90 11.56 -7.71
CA ASP A 208 7.85 10.15 -8.10
C ASP A 208 8.07 9.23 -6.88
N GLU A 209 9.07 9.53 -6.05
CA GLU A 209 9.37 8.76 -4.85
C GLU A 209 8.26 8.90 -3.79
N LEU A 210 7.67 10.08 -3.61
CA LEU A 210 6.53 10.27 -2.70
C LEU A 210 5.31 9.46 -3.15
N LYS A 211 5.05 9.41 -4.47
CA LYS A 211 3.95 8.64 -5.04
C LYS A 211 4.17 7.13 -4.88
N ALA A 212 5.39 6.66 -5.09
CA ALA A 212 5.75 5.26 -4.87
C ALA A 212 5.65 4.88 -3.38
N PHE A 213 6.13 5.75 -2.50
CA PHE A 213 6.03 5.57 -1.05
C PHE A 213 4.57 5.50 -0.57
N GLU A 214 3.70 6.40 -1.04
CA GLU A 214 2.26 6.32 -0.70
C GLU A 214 1.65 5.00 -1.16
N ALA A 215 1.95 4.55 -2.38
CA ALA A 215 1.40 3.31 -2.93
C ALA A 215 1.80 2.09 -2.09
N ASP A 216 3.07 2.02 -1.67
CA ASP A 216 3.58 0.93 -0.81
C ASP A 216 2.97 0.97 0.59
N LEU A 217 2.96 2.14 1.24
CA LEU A 217 2.39 2.30 2.58
C LEU A 217 0.88 2.01 2.62
N ARG A 218 0.14 2.33 1.56
CA ARG A 218 -1.28 1.92 1.44
C ARG A 218 -1.43 0.41 1.31
N LEU A 219 -0.56 -0.26 0.54
CA LEU A 219 -0.59 -1.70 0.39
C LEU A 219 -0.20 -2.42 1.68
N HIS A 220 0.77 -1.88 2.41
CA HIS A 220 1.14 -2.30 3.75
C HIS A 220 -0.09 -2.27 4.67
N MET A 221 -0.68 -1.09 4.91
CA MET A 221 -1.85 -0.95 5.79
C MET A 221 -3.03 -1.83 5.35
N HIS A 222 -3.24 -2.01 4.04
CA HIS A 222 -4.28 -2.91 3.53
C HIS A 222 -4.05 -4.38 3.94
N LYS A 223 -2.82 -4.88 3.81
CA LYS A 223 -2.48 -6.25 4.21
C LYS A 223 -2.74 -6.48 5.69
N GLU A 224 -2.45 -5.49 6.50
CA GLU A 224 -2.65 -5.59 7.93
C GLU A 224 -4.12 -5.48 8.33
N ASN A 225 -4.80 -4.44 7.87
CA ASN A 225 -6.18 -4.14 8.22
C ASN A 225 -7.16 -5.21 7.73
N GLU A 226 -6.94 -5.75 6.53
CA GLU A 226 -7.89 -6.65 5.88
C GLU A 226 -7.54 -8.12 6.04
N TYR A 227 -6.30 -8.47 6.40
CA TYR A 227 -5.86 -9.86 6.50
C TYR A 227 -5.21 -10.18 7.85
N LEU A 228 -4.09 -9.54 8.20
CA LEU A 228 -3.32 -9.93 9.38
C LEU A 228 -4.09 -9.71 10.68
N PHE A 229 -4.61 -8.50 10.91
CA PHE A 229 -5.24 -8.14 12.16
C PHE A 229 -6.59 -8.85 12.39
N PRO A 230 -7.52 -8.92 11.41
CA PRO A 230 -8.77 -9.64 11.61
C PRO A 230 -8.55 -11.12 11.96
N ARG A 231 -7.65 -11.80 11.23
CA ARG A 231 -7.34 -13.21 11.46
C ARG A 231 -6.65 -13.43 12.81
N THR A 232 -5.75 -12.52 13.21
CA THR A 232 -5.14 -12.54 14.54
C THR A 232 -6.20 -12.47 15.64
N LEU A 233 -7.21 -11.61 15.49
CA LEU A 233 -8.29 -11.48 16.47
C LEU A 233 -9.20 -12.72 16.51
N GLU A 234 -9.50 -13.31 15.35
CA GLU A 234 -10.27 -14.54 15.25
C GLU A 234 -9.55 -15.71 15.95
N GLU A 235 -8.27 -15.92 15.66
CA GLU A 235 -7.49 -16.99 16.28
C GLU A 235 -7.28 -16.78 17.79
N ALA A 236 -7.06 -15.54 18.21
CA ALA A 236 -6.93 -15.22 19.64
C ALA A 236 -8.24 -15.36 20.41
N GLY A 237 -9.39 -15.16 19.75
CA GLY A 237 -10.71 -15.34 20.36
C GLY A 237 -11.21 -16.79 20.36
N ALA A 238 -10.65 -17.64 19.50
CA ALA A 238 -10.96 -19.07 19.44
C ALA A 238 -10.22 -19.92 20.49
N LYS A 239 -9.22 -19.33 21.17
CA LYS A 239 -8.39 -19.96 22.21
C LYS A 239 -8.81 -19.50 23.60
#